data_AF-A0A6B0QSW4-F1
#
_entry.id   AF-A0A6B0QSW4-F1
#
_cell.length_a   1.000
_cell.length_b   1.000
_cell.length_c   1.000
_cell.angle_alpha   90.00
_cell.angle_beta   90.00
_cell.angle_gamma   90.00
#
_symmetry.space_group_name_H-M   'P 1'
#
loop_
_entity.id
_entity.type
_entity.pdbx_description
1 polymer ?
#
loop_
_entity_poly.entity_id
_entity_poly.type
_entity_poly.pdbx_seq_one_letter_code
_entity_poly.pdbx_strand_id
1 'polypeptide(L)'
;MCCLRVAIWFTIQAPSAVIPDWIPRKHLEWVLEWVKLHHKATQGFILQPRTFCTGELAVCRAPLRGAPYCALAHTGLKPSPEVRAGGRGRKPGAGKVGETEPLGVCEAERFLSRTMILRKKLSYLWTLGLCLVASKSPPKAPSITNDRFIEECLRLHNEARTNVSPPAADMKYMSWDEALAKTAEAWAKKCKFIHNSCSSKSFKCHPTFQYAGENLWLGPLTISAAKFAINMWYDERKFYDFNTRSCSQVCGHYTQVVWAYSYKVGCAVAVCPNLGSPDSALLVCNYAPAGNYPNMSPYTNGTPCSMCQGDTCENNLCRNKERDKSQRYPNWNPSGTRQLIACNPLYLISVLLTIF
;
A
#
# COMPACT_ATOMS: atom_id res chain seq x y z
N MET A 1 -6.29 -1.25 9.58
CA MET A 1 -5.29 -2.18 10.14
C MET A 1 -5.60 -2.70 11.55
N CYS A 2 -6.38 -1.99 12.39
CA CYS A 2 -6.85 -2.57 13.67
C CYS A 2 -7.90 -3.69 13.49
N CYS A 3 -8.84 -3.56 12.56
CA CYS A 3 -9.93 -4.54 12.42
C CYS A 3 -9.49 -5.92 11.90
N LEU A 4 -8.37 -6.00 11.15
CA LEU A 4 -7.88 -7.27 10.60
C LEU A 4 -7.16 -8.13 11.65
N ARG A 5 -6.61 -7.51 12.70
CA ARG A 5 -5.96 -8.24 13.80
C ARG A 5 -6.96 -8.89 14.76
N VAL A 6 -8.17 -8.34 14.87
CA VAL A 6 -9.24 -8.89 15.71
C VAL A 6 -9.86 -10.14 15.07
N ALA A 7 -10.00 -10.17 13.74
CA ALA A 7 -10.57 -11.32 13.03
C ALA A 7 -9.69 -12.59 13.05
N ILE A 8 -8.37 -12.42 13.06
CA ILE A 8 -7.41 -13.55 13.11
C ILE A 8 -7.32 -14.14 14.53
N TRP A 9 -7.59 -13.33 15.56
CA TRP A 9 -7.54 -13.79 16.95
C TRP A 9 -8.77 -14.66 17.31
N PHE A 10 -9.95 -14.35 16.76
CA PHE A 10 -11.17 -15.11 17.04
C PHE A 10 -11.26 -16.49 16.36
N THR A 11 -10.57 -16.71 15.24
CA THR A 11 -10.68 -17.99 14.49
C THR A 11 -9.80 -19.12 15.03
N ILE A 12 -8.88 -18.83 15.95
CA ILE A 12 -7.93 -19.81 16.49
C ILE A 12 -8.47 -20.52 17.76
N GLN A 13 -9.46 -19.96 18.45
CA GLN A 13 -9.89 -20.46 19.78
C GLN A 13 -11.33 -21.00 19.89
N ALA A 14 -12.19 -20.87 18.87
CA ALA A 14 -13.57 -21.35 18.97
C ALA A 14 -14.09 -21.89 17.62
N PRO A 15 -14.26 -23.21 17.44
CA PRO A 15 -14.77 -23.81 16.21
C PRO A 15 -16.26 -23.52 15.92
N SER A 16 -16.94 -22.71 16.73
CA SER A 16 -18.41 -22.61 16.74
C SER A 16 -18.94 -21.16 16.80
N ALA A 17 -18.12 -20.15 16.55
CA ALA A 17 -18.58 -18.76 16.60
C ALA A 17 -19.27 -18.32 15.29
N VAL A 18 -20.48 -17.78 15.42
CA VAL A 18 -21.32 -17.24 14.34
C VAL A 18 -20.71 -15.94 13.78
N ILE A 19 -20.64 -15.83 12.45
CA ILE A 19 -20.03 -14.70 11.72
C ILE A 19 -21.03 -13.52 11.66
N PRO A 20 -20.67 -12.30 12.07
CA PRO A 20 -21.55 -11.12 11.99
C PRO A 20 -21.77 -10.60 10.56
N ASP A 21 -22.99 -10.12 10.27
CA ASP A 21 -23.51 -9.72 8.94
C ASP A 21 -22.84 -8.51 8.25
N TRP A 22 -21.86 -7.85 8.87
CA TRP A 22 -21.19 -6.66 8.32
C TRP A 22 -19.95 -6.98 7.45
N ILE A 23 -19.66 -8.25 7.20
CA ILE A 23 -18.55 -8.71 6.36
C ILE A 23 -19.04 -8.91 4.90
N PRO A 24 -18.47 -8.22 3.89
CA PRO A 24 -18.88 -8.38 2.50
C PRO A 24 -18.65 -9.80 1.97
N ARG A 25 -19.69 -10.45 1.44
CA ARG A 25 -19.69 -11.87 1.00
C ARG A 25 -18.55 -12.24 0.04
N LYS A 26 -18.04 -11.30 -0.76
CA LYS A 26 -16.93 -11.52 -1.71
C LYS A 26 -15.58 -11.80 -1.04
N HIS A 27 -15.40 -11.41 0.22
CA HIS A 27 -14.18 -11.74 0.98
C HIS A 27 -14.24 -13.10 1.69
N LEU A 28 -15.43 -13.68 1.84
CA LEU A 28 -15.62 -14.96 2.52
C LEU A 28 -15.31 -16.16 1.61
N GLU A 29 -15.54 -16.03 0.30
CA GLU A 29 -15.24 -17.08 -0.68
C GLU A 29 -13.74 -17.40 -0.76
N TRP A 30 -12.88 -16.38 -0.68
CA TRP A 30 -11.42 -16.56 -0.67
C TRP A 30 -10.90 -17.27 0.59
N VAL A 31 -11.50 -16.98 1.74
CA VAL A 31 -11.13 -17.63 3.01
C VAL A 31 -11.61 -19.09 3.04
N LEU A 32 -12.80 -19.36 2.51
CA LEU A 32 -13.35 -20.72 2.43
C LEU A 32 -12.62 -21.59 1.39
N GLU A 33 -12.22 -21.04 0.25
CA GLU A 33 -11.35 -21.70 -0.74
C GLU A 33 -9.98 -22.04 -0.13
N TRP A 34 -9.37 -21.10 0.61
CA TRP A 34 -8.09 -21.32 1.28
C TRP A 34 -8.16 -22.40 2.37
N VAL A 35 -9.23 -22.42 3.17
CA VAL A 35 -9.48 -23.48 4.18
C VAL A 35 -9.72 -24.84 3.52
N LYS A 36 -10.47 -24.91 2.41
CA LYS A 36 -10.70 -26.16 1.65
C LYS A 36 -9.42 -26.72 1.02
N LEU A 37 -8.56 -25.85 0.48
CA LEU A 37 -7.26 -26.23 -0.09
C LEU A 37 -6.29 -26.76 0.98
N HIS A 38 -6.27 -26.18 2.18
CA HIS A 38 -5.43 -26.66 3.28
C HIS A 38 -5.98 -27.90 4.02
N HIS A 39 -7.31 -28.11 4.03
CA HIS A 39 -7.89 -29.35 4.57
C HIS A 39 -7.63 -30.56 3.65
N LYS A 40 -7.63 -30.39 2.32
CA LYS A 40 -7.24 -31.45 1.37
C LYS A 40 -5.75 -31.78 1.41
N ALA A 41 -4.89 -30.79 1.67
CA ALA A 41 -3.44 -31.02 1.81
C ALA A 41 -3.05 -31.80 3.09
N THR A 42 -3.91 -31.79 4.11
CA THR A 42 -3.67 -32.47 5.40
C THR A 42 -4.27 -33.88 5.50
N GLN A 43 -5.22 -34.26 4.62
CA GLN A 43 -5.78 -35.62 4.60
C GLN A 43 -5.06 -36.61 3.65
N GLY A 44 -4.02 -36.18 2.92
CA GLY A 44 -3.30 -37.02 1.95
C GLY A 44 -2.12 -37.85 2.47
N PHE A 45 -1.70 -37.70 3.73
CA PHE A 45 -0.52 -38.40 4.26
C PHE A 45 -0.71 -38.83 5.72
N ILE A 46 -1.62 -39.79 5.94
CA ILE A 46 -1.50 -40.71 7.09
C ILE A 46 -0.55 -41.82 6.65
N LEU A 47 0.77 -41.55 6.76
CA LEU A 47 1.75 -42.63 6.71
C LEU A 47 1.63 -43.41 8.01
N GLN A 48 1.04 -44.61 7.94
CA GLN A 48 1.18 -45.59 9.01
C GLN A 48 2.68 -45.89 9.22
N PRO A 49 3.14 -46.06 10.48
CA PRO A 49 4.53 -46.40 10.73
C PRO A 49 4.81 -47.81 10.17
N ARG A 50 5.54 -47.88 9.05
CA ARG A 50 6.08 -49.15 8.56
C ARG A 50 7.28 -49.53 9.43
N THR A 51 7.11 -50.51 10.30
CA THR A 51 8.21 -51.24 10.91
C THR A 51 8.93 -52.07 9.84
N PHE A 52 10.25 -51.91 9.68
CA PHE A 52 11.09 -52.78 8.84
C PHE A 52 11.77 -53.83 9.73
N CYS A 53 11.72 -55.11 9.32
CA CYS A 53 12.53 -56.20 9.89
C CYS A 53 13.63 -56.54 8.86
N THR A 54 14.90 -56.68 9.28
CA THR A 54 16.03 -57.06 8.42
C THR A 54 16.37 -58.54 8.59
N GLY A 55 16.44 -59.27 7.48
CA GLY A 55 16.77 -60.70 7.38
C GLY A 55 15.96 -61.35 6.25
N GLU A 56 16.59 -62.16 5.39
CA GLU A 56 16.02 -62.58 4.08
C GLU A 56 14.71 -63.41 4.13
N LEU A 57 14.14 -63.74 5.30
CA LEU A 57 12.95 -64.59 5.42
C LEU A 57 11.98 -64.21 6.58
N ALA A 58 11.80 -62.92 6.88
CA ALA A 58 10.82 -62.45 7.87
C ALA A 58 9.58 -61.80 7.22
N VAL A 59 8.37 -62.22 7.61
CA VAL A 59 7.09 -61.61 7.15
C VAL A 59 6.31 -61.09 8.35
N CYS A 60 5.89 -59.81 8.31
CA CYS A 60 5.02 -59.22 9.32
C CYS A 60 3.58 -59.72 9.18
N ARG A 61 2.96 -60.21 10.26
CA ARG A 61 1.50 -60.44 10.33
C ARG A 61 0.88 -59.56 11.40
N ALA A 62 -0.25 -58.94 11.09
CA ALA A 62 -1.06 -58.19 12.04
C ALA A 62 -2.12 -59.12 12.68
N PRO A 63 -2.24 -59.19 14.02
CA PRO A 63 -3.40 -59.79 14.64
C PRO A 63 -4.49 -58.73 14.84
N LEU A 64 -5.75 -59.16 14.81
CA LEU A 64 -6.94 -58.31 14.95
C LEU A 64 -7.12 -57.68 16.34
N ARG A 65 -6.16 -57.85 17.28
CA ARG A 65 -5.93 -57.05 18.51
C ARG A 65 -4.61 -57.46 19.17
N GLY A 66 -3.65 -56.52 19.30
CA GLY A 66 -2.35 -56.69 19.97
C GLY A 66 -1.18 -56.04 19.20
N ALA A 67 -0.07 -55.70 19.89
CA ALA A 67 1.11 -55.07 19.29
C ALA A 67 1.87 -56.03 18.33
N PRO A 68 2.45 -55.53 17.22
CA PRO A 68 3.05 -56.38 16.18
C PRO A 68 4.34 -57.05 16.67
N TYR A 69 4.60 -58.28 16.19
CA TYR A 69 5.86 -59.01 16.40
C TYR A 69 6.32 -59.69 15.09
N CYS A 70 7.64 -59.88 14.92
CA CYS A 70 8.23 -60.57 13.76
C CYS A 70 8.40 -62.07 14.08
N ALA A 71 7.97 -62.95 13.17
CA ALA A 71 8.12 -64.42 13.27
C ALA A 71 8.76 -64.99 11.99
N LEU A 72 9.57 -66.04 12.14
CA LEU A 72 10.24 -66.73 11.02
C LEU A 72 9.23 -67.50 10.17
N ALA A 73 9.31 -67.36 8.85
CA ALA A 73 8.46 -68.09 7.91
C ALA A 73 8.97 -69.52 7.72
N HIS A 74 8.26 -70.54 8.25
CA HIS A 74 8.46 -71.91 7.79
C HIS A 74 7.88 -72.04 6.38
N THR A 75 8.74 -72.43 5.43
CA THR A 75 8.40 -72.75 4.05
C THR A 75 7.57 -74.04 4.02
N GLY A 76 6.41 -74.00 3.37
CA GLY A 76 5.51 -75.15 3.27
C GLY A 76 4.60 -75.06 2.06
N LEU A 77 4.96 -75.82 1.04
CA LEU A 77 4.23 -76.07 -0.21
C LEU A 77 2.75 -76.44 0.02
N LYS A 78 1.85 -75.91 -0.81
CA LYS A 78 0.46 -76.41 -0.94
C LYS A 78 0.47 -77.83 -1.52
N PRO A 79 -0.42 -78.73 -1.06
CA PRO A 79 -0.95 -79.80 -1.90
C PRO A 79 -2.44 -79.56 -2.27
N SER A 80 -2.79 -80.01 -3.47
CA SER A 80 -4.16 -80.19 -3.98
C SER A 80 -4.97 -81.20 -3.16
N PRO A 81 -6.31 -81.26 -3.31
CA PRO A 81 -7.17 -82.10 -2.48
C PRO A 81 -7.35 -83.51 -3.08
N GLU A 82 -7.06 -84.56 -2.32
CA GLU A 82 -7.66 -85.88 -2.49
C GLU A 82 -7.83 -86.63 -1.15
N VAL A 83 -9.07 -87.06 -0.92
CA VAL A 83 -9.51 -88.38 -0.40
C VAL A 83 -9.13 -88.83 1.04
N ARG A 84 -10.19 -88.91 1.86
CA ARG A 84 -10.58 -89.90 2.91
C ARG A 84 -9.56 -90.47 3.95
N ALA A 85 -10.06 -90.39 5.19
CA ALA A 85 -10.14 -91.44 6.24
C ALA A 85 -9.02 -91.56 7.30
N GLY A 86 -9.41 -91.19 8.54
CA GLY A 86 -9.34 -92.04 9.74
C GLY A 86 -7.99 -92.31 10.42
N GLY A 87 -7.82 -91.88 11.68
CA GLY A 87 -6.80 -92.46 12.56
C GLY A 87 -6.43 -91.63 13.79
N ARG A 88 -6.35 -92.28 14.95
CA ARG A 88 -6.23 -91.73 16.31
C ARG A 88 -4.81 -91.30 16.71
N GLY A 89 -4.72 -90.18 17.45
CA GLY A 89 -4.09 -90.04 18.77
C GLY A 89 -2.58 -90.24 18.98
N ARG A 90 -1.89 -89.18 19.47
CA ARG A 90 -1.05 -89.15 20.70
C ARG A 90 -0.32 -87.80 20.85
N LYS A 91 -0.36 -87.23 22.07
CA LYS A 91 0.61 -86.26 22.66
C LYS A 91 1.74 -87.07 23.35
N PRO A 92 2.97 -86.58 23.64
CA PRO A 92 3.23 -85.37 24.46
C PRO A 92 4.57 -84.63 24.24
N GLY A 93 4.85 -83.57 25.02
CA GLY A 93 6.22 -83.09 25.28
C GLY A 93 6.35 -81.58 25.49
N ALA A 94 6.39 -81.14 26.75
CA ALA A 94 6.74 -79.77 27.15
C ALA A 94 8.26 -79.60 27.20
N GLY A 95 8.77 -78.48 26.67
CA GLY A 95 10.19 -78.08 26.72
C GLY A 95 10.32 -76.58 26.99
N LYS A 96 11.24 -76.25 27.89
CA LYS A 96 11.36 -75.05 28.72
C LYS A 96 11.63 -73.72 27.98
N VAL A 97 11.19 -72.66 28.65
CA VAL A 97 11.56 -71.25 28.49
C VAL A 97 13.06 -71.07 28.67
N GLY A 98 13.71 -70.35 27.74
CA GLY A 98 15.06 -69.81 27.88
C GLY A 98 15.01 -68.31 27.63
N GLU A 99 15.49 -67.55 28.63
CA GLU A 99 15.53 -66.09 28.69
C GLU A 99 16.48 -65.46 27.65
N THR A 100 16.17 -64.19 27.39
CA THR A 100 16.79 -63.23 26.46
C THR A 100 18.12 -62.65 26.94
N GLU A 101 19.03 -62.36 26.01
CA GLU A 101 20.02 -61.25 26.08
C GLU A 101 20.04 -60.53 24.71
N PRO A 102 20.12 -59.19 24.64
CA PRO A 102 19.79 -58.44 23.42
C PRO A 102 21.04 -58.07 22.60
N LEU A 103 20.97 -58.22 21.26
CA LEU A 103 21.94 -57.64 20.33
C LEU A 103 21.38 -56.37 19.69
N GLY A 104 22.04 -55.25 19.99
CA GLY A 104 22.36 -54.19 19.03
C GLY A 104 21.27 -53.21 18.61
N VAL A 105 21.22 -52.05 19.28
CA VAL A 105 20.66 -50.80 18.73
C VAL A 105 21.76 -50.13 17.89
N CYS A 106 21.52 -49.79 16.62
CA CYS A 106 22.29 -48.75 15.93
C CYS A 106 21.55 -48.06 14.78
N GLU A 107 21.56 -46.71 14.84
CA GLU A 107 21.64 -45.74 13.75
C GLU A 107 20.43 -45.47 12.82
N ALA A 108 19.42 -44.76 13.32
CA ALA A 108 18.46 -44.01 12.48
C ALA A 108 18.20 -42.56 12.93
N GLU A 109 18.59 -42.17 14.15
CA GLU A 109 18.12 -40.90 14.74
C GLU A 109 18.90 -39.64 14.31
N ARG A 110 20.12 -39.77 13.79
CA ARG A 110 20.94 -38.58 13.45
C ARG A 110 20.60 -37.92 12.11
N PHE A 111 19.96 -38.63 11.18
CA PHE A 111 19.67 -38.09 9.83
C PHE A 111 18.31 -37.35 9.76
N LEU A 112 17.33 -37.78 10.56
CA LEU A 112 15.99 -37.17 10.60
C LEU A 112 15.98 -35.83 11.36
N SER A 113 16.84 -35.64 12.36
CA SER A 113 16.92 -34.40 13.14
C SER A 113 17.49 -33.22 12.32
N ARG A 114 18.56 -33.45 11.54
CA ARG A 114 19.18 -32.40 10.69
C ARG A 114 18.28 -31.94 9.55
N THR A 115 17.52 -32.86 8.95
CA THR A 115 16.58 -32.55 7.85
C THR A 115 15.34 -31.80 8.33
N MET A 116 14.83 -32.10 9.54
CA MET A 116 13.73 -31.35 10.15
C MET A 116 14.12 -29.93 10.55
N ILE A 117 15.34 -29.71 11.06
CA ILE A 117 15.84 -28.38 11.41
C ILE A 117 16.01 -27.51 10.15
N LEU A 118 16.53 -28.09 9.05
CA LEU A 118 16.69 -27.38 7.79
C LEU A 118 15.35 -27.00 7.16
N ARG A 119 14.34 -27.89 7.22
CA ARG A 119 12.97 -27.61 6.74
C ARG A 119 12.24 -26.55 7.57
N LYS A 120 12.40 -26.55 8.90
CA LYS A 120 11.86 -25.49 9.76
C LYS A 120 12.53 -24.15 9.49
N LYS A 121 13.87 -24.11 9.35
CA LYS A 121 14.60 -22.87 9.01
C LYS A 121 14.24 -22.33 7.62
N LEU A 122 14.08 -23.19 6.62
CA LEU A 122 13.56 -22.77 5.31
C LEU A 122 12.12 -22.23 5.44
N SER A 123 11.22 -22.89 6.20
CA SER A 123 9.85 -22.41 6.42
C SER A 123 9.80 -21.02 7.10
N TYR A 124 10.67 -20.75 8.07
CA TYR A 124 10.81 -19.41 8.67
C TYR A 124 11.35 -18.37 7.67
N LEU A 125 12.29 -18.73 6.80
CA LEU A 125 12.81 -17.84 5.76
C LEU A 125 11.78 -17.56 4.65
N TRP A 126 10.98 -18.56 4.27
CA TRP A 126 9.89 -18.40 3.30
C TRP A 126 8.74 -17.56 3.86
N THR A 127 8.41 -17.68 5.15
CA THR A 127 7.40 -16.84 5.81
C THR A 127 7.89 -15.40 6.03
N LEU A 128 9.16 -15.19 6.38
CA LEU A 128 9.80 -13.86 6.40
C LEU A 128 9.85 -13.22 5.01
N GLY A 129 10.19 -14.01 3.97
CA GLY A 129 10.16 -13.57 2.57
C GLY A 129 8.75 -13.19 2.10
N LEU A 130 7.72 -13.98 2.43
CA LEU A 130 6.32 -13.64 2.12
C LEU A 130 5.86 -12.37 2.87
N CYS A 131 6.28 -12.19 4.13
CA CYS A 131 5.97 -10.97 4.89
C CYS A 131 6.66 -9.74 4.30
N LEU A 132 7.87 -9.87 3.76
CA LEU A 132 8.59 -8.77 3.08
C LEU A 132 7.94 -8.37 1.74
N VAL A 133 7.36 -9.32 1.00
CA VAL A 133 6.61 -9.02 -0.24
C VAL A 133 5.23 -8.43 0.07
N ALA A 134 4.57 -8.85 1.14
CA ALA A 134 3.26 -8.37 1.56
C ALA A 134 3.27 -7.04 2.36
N SER A 135 4.45 -6.48 2.65
CA SER A 135 4.61 -5.28 3.50
C SER A 135 4.85 -3.98 2.74
N LYS A 136 4.82 -3.99 1.40
CA LYS A 136 4.74 -2.74 0.63
C LYS A 136 3.35 -2.13 0.84
N SER A 137 3.26 -1.23 1.81
CA SER A 137 2.12 -0.33 1.97
C SER A 137 1.83 0.38 0.64
N PRO A 138 0.55 0.59 0.28
CA PRO A 138 0.20 1.30 -0.94
C PRO A 138 0.92 2.66 -0.98
N PRO A 139 1.34 3.12 -2.18
CA PRO A 139 2.06 4.37 -2.29
C PRO A 139 1.19 5.50 -1.72
N LYS A 140 1.76 6.25 -0.78
CA LYS A 140 1.06 7.31 -0.07
C LYS A 140 1.41 8.65 -0.70
N ALA A 141 0.40 9.42 -1.06
CA ALA A 141 0.59 10.79 -1.53
C ALA A 141 1.27 11.66 -0.45
N PRO A 142 2.14 12.61 -0.84
CA PRO A 142 2.74 13.55 0.10
C PRO A 142 1.66 14.40 0.78
N SER A 143 1.90 14.74 2.06
CA SER A 143 1.04 15.69 2.77
C SER A 143 1.28 17.11 2.27
N ILE A 144 0.24 17.96 2.31
CA ILE A 144 0.34 19.39 1.98
C ILE A 144 1.26 20.19 2.93
N THR A 145 1.68 19.61 4.06
CA THR A 145 2.65 20.20 5.00
C THR A 145 4.03 19.54 4.89
N ASN A 146 4.28 18.73 3.87
CA ASN A 146 5.59 18.12 3.66
C ASN A 146 6.55 19.12 3.01
N ASP A 147 7.61 19.50 3.73
CA ASP A 147 8.54 20.55 3.27
C ASP A 147 9.19 20.25 1.92
N ARG A 148 9.55 18.99 1.65
CA ARG A 148 10.16 18.59 0.36
C ARG A 148 9.20 18.76 -0.80
N PHE A 149 7.92 18.40 -0.60
CA PHE A 149 6.87 18.58 -1.60
C PHE A 149 6.60 20.06 -1.86
N ILE A 150 6.49 20.87 -0.80
CA ILE A 150 6.31 22.33 -0.89
C ILE A 150 7.48 22.95 -1.66
N GLU A 151 8.71 22.63 -1.25
CA GLU A 151 9.94 23.14 -1.87
C GLU A 151 10.01 22.73 -3.34
N GLU A 152 9.71 21.47 -3.68
CA GLU A 152 9.71 21.00 -5.06
C GLU A 152 8.69 21.79 -5.91
N CYS A 153 7.45 21.95 -5.44
CA CYS A 153 6.45 22.75 -6.13
C CYS A 153 6.92 24.19 -6.34
N LEU A 154 7.38 24.88 -5.29
CA LEU A 154 7.83 26.27 -5.40
C LEU A 154 9.05 26.42 -6.32
N ARG A 155 10.02 25.52 -6.19
CA ARG A 155 11.25 25.54 -7.00
C ARG A 155 10.91 25.40 -8.49
N LEU A 156 10.07 24.44 -8.85
CA LEU A 156 9.68 24.21 -10.26
C LEU A 156 8.89 25.37 -10.85
N HIS A 157 7.95 25.95 -10.08
CA HIS A 157 7.20 27.12 -10.54
C HIS A 157 8.11 28.33 -10.74
N ASN A 158 8.97 28.62 -9.76
CA ASN A 158 9.86 29.76 -9.86
C ASN A 158 10.91 29.56 -10.97
N GLU A 159 11.46 28.35 -11.15
CA GLU A 159 12.35 28.01 -12.27
C GLU A 159 11.67 28.18 -13.64
N ALA A 160 10.40 27.80 -13.77
CA ALA A 160 9.62 28.06 -14.97
C ALA A 160 9.45 29.57 -15.24
N ARG A 161 9.19 30.34 -14.18
CA ARG A 161 8.99 31.80 -14.22
C ARG A 161 10.26 32.58 -14.50
N THR A 162 11.43 32.12 -14.04
CA THR A 162 12.73 32.75 -14.33
C THR A 162 13.18 32.57 -15.78
N ASN A 163 12.72 31.49 -16.43
CA ASN A 163 13.20 31.03 -17.74
C ASN A 163 12.18 31.24 -18.88
N VAL A 164 11.23 32.15 -18.71
CA VAL A 164 10.25 32.46 -19.76
C VAL A 164 10.89 33.13 -20.97
N SER A 165 10.33 32.87 -22.15
CA SER A 165 10.70 33.51 -23.40
C SER A 165 9.43 33.93 -24.13
N PRO A 166 9.26 35.23 -24.48
CA PRO A 166 10.18 36.33 -24.21
C PRO A 166 10.34 36.65 -22.70
N PRO A 167 11.39 37.38 -22.27
CA PRO A 167 11.62 37.72 -20.87
C PRO A 167 10.50 38.57 -20.27
N ALA A 168 10.26 38.43 -18.97
CA ALA A 168 9.16 39.08 -18.26
C ALA A 168 9.64 40.26 -17.40
N ALA A 169 9.07 41.44 -17.61
CA ALA A 169 9.38 42.65 -16.87
C ALA A 169 8.79 42.70 -15.45
N ASP A 170 7.67 42.01 -15.21
CA ASP A 170 6.80 42.14 -14.03
C ASP A 170 6.57 40.81 -13.29
N MET A 171 7.36 39.77 -13.58
CA MET A 171 7.16 38.43 -13.04
C MET A 171 7.36 38.39 -11.52
N LYS A 172 6.29 38.17 -10.76
CA LYS A 172 6.39 38.05 -9.30
C LYS A 172 6.97 36.70 -8.88
N TYR A 173 7.72 36.68 -7.80
CA TYR A 173 8.07 35.44 -7.11
C TYR A 173 6.83 34.73 -6.58
N MET A 174 6.82 33.41 -6.69
CA MET A 174 5.73 32.57 -6.22
C MET A 174 6.08 31.95 -4.87
N SER A 175 5.19 32.11 -3.89
CA SER A 175 5.34 31.62 -2.52
C SER A 175 4.17 30.72 -2.12
N TRP A 176 4.37 29.90 -1.08
CA TRP A 176 3.37 28.92 -0.66
C TRP A 176 2.24 29.55 0.16
N ASP A 177 1.02 29.09 -0.09
CA ASP A 177 -0.18 29.49 0.64
C ASP A 177 -0.95 28.27 1.17
N GLU A 178 -1.13 28.21 2.50
CA GLU A 178 -1.78 27.09 3.17
C GLU A 178 -3.27 26.94 2.79
N ALA A 179 -3.99 28.06 2.58
CA ALA A 179 -5.41 27.98 2.23
C ALA A 179 -5.62 27.45 0.83
N LEU A 180 -4.78 27.85 -0.14
CA LEU A 180 -4.78 27.25 -1.47
C LEU A 180 -4.47 25.75 -1.42
N ALA A 181 -3.49 25.33 -0.62
CA ALA A 181 -3.13 23.92 -0.48
C ALA A 181 -4.27 23.09 0.15
N LYS A 182 -4.96 23.63 1.16
CA LYS A 182 -6.17 23.01 1.74
C LYS A 182 -7.30 22.88 0.72
N THR A 183 -7.50 23.90 -0.11
CA THR A 183 -8.51 23.87 -1.19
C THR A 183 -8.18 22.81 -2.22
N ALA A 184 -6.91 22.75 -2.66
CA ALA A 184 -6.41 21.74 -3.57
C ALA A 184 -6.58 20.33 -2.99
N GLU A 185 -6.26 20.13 -1.70
CA GLU A 185 -6.39 18.84 -1.02
C GLU A 185 -7.86 18.38 -0.93
N ALA A 186 -8.75 19.30 -0.55
CA ALA A 186 -10.18 19.04 -0.48
C ALA A 186 -10.77 18.64 -1.83
N TRP A 187 -10.26 19.21 -2.92
CA TRP A 187 -10.69 18.88 -4.28
C TRP A 187 -10.07 17.58 -4.79
N ALA A 188 -8.76 17.41 -4.64
CA ALA A 188 -8.03 16.21 -5.08
C ALA A 188 -8.63 14.93 -4.47
N LYS A 189 -8.98 14.97 -3.18
CA LYS A 189 -9.63 13.85 -2.46
C LYS A 189 -10.99 13.43 -3.02
N LYS A 190 -11.65 14.27 -3.83
CA LYS A 190 -12.90 13.90 -4.53
C LYS A 190 -12.65 13.00 -5.74
N CYS A 191 -11.40 12.90 -6.19
CA CYS A 191 -10.98 12.08 -7.33
C CYS A 191 -11.83 12.30 -8.58
N LYS A 192 -11.97 13.57 -8.96
CA LYS A 192 -12.64 14.01 -10.18
C LYS A 192 -11.66 14.85 -11.02
N PHE A 193 -11.40 14.43 -12.26
CA PHE A 193 -10.55 15.17 -13.18
C PHE A 193 -11.35 16.27 -13.90
N ILE A 194 -11.87 17.21 -13.11
CA ILE A 194 -12.61 18.39 -13.56
C ILE A 194 -12.25 19.56 -12.64
N HIS A 195 -12.35 20.79 -13.15
CA HIS A 195 -12.03 21.98 -12.36
C HIS A 195 -12.96 22.19 -11.17
N ASN A 196 -12.41 22.72 -10.08
CA ASN A 196 -13.14 23.03 -8.86
C ASN A 196 -14.20 24.11 -9.12
N SER A 197 -15.44 23.82 -8.72
CA SER A 197 -16.56 24.75 -8.90
C SER A 197 -16.46 26.00 -8.02
N CYS A 198 -15.50 26.06 -7.08
CA CYS A 198 -15.20 27.28 -6.35
C CYS A 198 -14.46 28.31 -7.19
N SER A 199 -13.75 27.92 -8.26
CA SER A 199 -12.82 28.81 -8.98
C SER A 199 -13.53 29.96 -9.69
N SER A 200 -14.81 29.78 -10.03
CA SER A 200 -15.69 30.81 -10.60
C SER A 200 -16.48 31.61 -9.56
N LYS A 201 -16.28 31.36 -8.26
CA LYS A 201 -17.07 31.97 -7.18
C LYS A 201 -16.19 32.81 -6.26
N SER A 202 -16.64 34.05 -6.05
CA SER A 202 -15.97 35.03 -5.19
C SER A 202 -15.73 34.49 -3.78
N PHE A 203 -14.46 34.52 -3.34
CA PHE A 203 -13.98 34.10 -2.01
C PHE A 203 -14.36 32.65 -1.62
N LYS A 204 -14.57 31.75 -2.59
CA LYS A 204 -14.91 30.34 -2.32
C LYS A 204 -13.73 29.39 -2.36
N CYS A 205 -12.69 29.67 -3.15
CA CYS A 205 -11.46 28.88 -3.12
C CYS A 205 -10.41 29.40 -2.13
N HIS A 206 -10.58 30.62 -1.62
CA HIS A 206 -9.65 31.26 -0.72
C HIS A 206 -10.39 32.28 0.17
N PRO A 207 -9.99 32.47 1.44
CA PRO A 207 -10.66 33.40 2.35
C PRO A 207 -10.40 34.89 2.02
N THR A 208 -9.27 35.22 1.39
CA THR A 208 -8.86 36.62 1.14
C THR A 208 -8.68 36.98 -0.34
N PHE A 209 -8.60 35.98 -1.23
CA PHE A 209 -8.48 36.21 -2.67
C PHE A 209 -9.83 35.97 -3.31
N GLN A 210 -10.31 36.96 -4.06
CA GLN A 210 -11.63 36.90 -4.67
C GLN A 210 -11.76 35.70 -5.61
N TYR A 211 -10.75 35.43 -6.44
CA TYR A 211 -10.70 34.28 -7.34
C TYR A 211 -9.34 33.59 -7.24
N ALA A 212 -9.34 32.27 -7.43
CA ALA A 212 -8.13 31.45 -7.53
C ALA A 212 -8.16 30.66 -8.83
N GLY A 213 -7.00 30.59 -9.50
CA GLY A 213 -6.78 29.72 -10.65
C GLY A 213 -6.55 28.27 -10.23
N GLU A 214 -6.54 27.35 -11.19
CA GLU A 214 -6.32 25.94 -10.93
C GLU A 214 -5.67 25.22 -12.12
N ASN A 215 -4.65 24.42 -11.84
CA ASN A 215 -4.14 23.42 -12.77
C ASN A 215 -4.39 22.02 -12.19
N LEU A 216 -4.73 21.08 -13.07
CA LEU A 216 -4.96 19.68 -12.75
C LEU A 216 -3.99 18.81 -13.56
N TRP A 217 -3.52 17.74 -12.95
CA TRP A 217 -2.74 16.72 -13.64
C TRP A 217 -3.14 15.33 -13.14
N LEU A 218 -3.28 14.40 -14.08
CA LEU A 218 -3.59 13.00 -13.81
C LEU A 218 -2.48 12.13 -14.40
N GLY A 219 -1.91 11.25 -13.58
CA GLY A 219 -0.91 10.29 -14.00
C GLY A 219 -0.54 9.33 -12.86
N PRO A 220 0.55 8.57 -12.95
CA PRO A 220 0.91 7.61 -11.90
C PRO A 220 1.49 8.31 -10.66
N LEU A 221 1.18 7.78 -9.47
CA LEU A 221 1.81 8.23 -8.22
C LEU A 221 3.28 7.79 -8.20
N THR A 222 4.17 8.75 -8.34
CA THR A 222 5.62 8.57 -8.20
C THR A 222 6.16 9.62 -7.24
N ILE A 223 7.38 9.41 -6.72
CA ILE A 223 8.06 10.42 -5.88
C ILE A 223 8.21 11.75 -6.64
N SER A 224 8.31 11.69 -7.97
CA SER A 224 8.48 12.85 -8.86
C SER A 224 7.18 13.34 -9.50
N ALA A 225 6.01 12.97 -8.98
CA ALA A 225 4.72 13.30 -9.61
C ALA A 225 4.53 14.82 -9.79
N ALA A 226 4.90 15.63 -8.79
CA ALA A 226 4.85 17.09 -8.87
C ALA A 226 5.77 17.63 -9.97
N LYS A 227 7.01 17.11 -10.03
CA LYS A 227 7.96 17.45 -11.08
C LYS A 227 7.45 17.15 -12.49
N PHE A 228 6.92 15.96 -12.71
CA PHE A 228 6.36 15.60 -14.01
C PHE A 228 5.18 16.50 -14.39
N ALA A 229 4.25 16.72 -13.47
CA ALA A 229 3.07 17.53 -13.71
C ALA A 229 3.41 18.99 -14.05
N ILE A 230 4.23 19.66 -13.22
CA ILE A 230 4.57 21.07 -13.41
C ILE A 230 5.40 21.26 -14.68
N ASN A 231 6.33 20.34 -14.98
CA ASN A 231 7.08 20.39 -16.23
C ASN A 231 6.18 20.19 -17.45
N MET A 232 5.21 19.27 -17.39
CA MET A 232 4.24 19.08 -18.46
C MET A 232 3.36 20.32 -18.69
N TRP A 233 2.88 20.93 -17.60
CA TRP A 233 2.15 22.20 -17.69
C TRP A 233 3.01 23.30 -18.32
N TYR A 234 4.28 23.41 -17.92
CA TYR A 234 5.20 24.39 -18.49
C TYR A 234 5.53 24.11 -19.96
N ASP A 235 5.62 22.84 -20.35
CA ASP A 235 5.95 22.42 -21.71
C ASP A 235 4.88 22.77 -22.75
N GLU A 236 3.66 23.09 -22.32
CA GLU A 236 2.62 23.67 -23.19
C GLU A 236 3.06 24.99 -23.86
N ARG A 237 4.12 25.65 -23.36
CA ARG A 237 4.77 26.80 -24.02
C ARG A 237 5.13 26.53 -25.49
N LYS A 238 5.37 25.27 -25.86
CA LYS A 238 5.67 24.85 -27.25
C LYS A 238 4.51 25.11 -28.20
N PHE A 239 3.29 25.26 -27.67
CA PHE A 239 2.06 25.47 -28.44
C PHE A 239 1.51 26.89 -28.32
N TYR A 240 2.14 27.74 -27.51
CA TYR A 240 1.70 29.11 -27.21
C TYR A 240 2.58 30.14 -27.91
N ASP A 241 1.99 30.99 -28.73
CA ASP A 241 2.66 32.17 -29.30
C ASP A 241 2.35 33.39 -28.43
N PHE A 242 3.39 33.95 -27.82
CA PHE A 242 3.27 35.09 -26.93
C PHE A 242 2.81 36.37 -27.63
N ASN A 243 3.28 36.62 -28.85
CA ASN A 243 3.01 37.88 -29.57
C ASN A 243 1.57 37.93 -30.05
N THR A 244 1.07 36.81 -30.58
CA THR A 244 -0.32 36.70 -31.05
C THR A 244 -1.29 36.31 -29.94
N ARG A 245 -0.79 35.82 -28.79
CA ARG A 245 -1.55 35.17 -27.71
C ARG A 245 -2.35 33.97 -28.22
N SER A 246 -1.93 33.37 -29.32
CA SER A 246 -2.59 32.21 -29.90
C SER A 246 -2.10 30.93 -29.24
N CYS A 247 -3.00 29.96 -29.12
CA CYS A 247 -2.70 28.64 -28.62
C CYS A 247 -3.12 27.62 -29.67
N SER A 248 -2.18 26.80 -30.12
CA SER A 248 -2.45 25.76 -31.13
C SER A 248 -3.04 24.48 -30.53
N GLN A 249 -2.95 24.29 -29.21
CA GLN A 249 -3.48 23.12 -28.48
C GLN A 249 -4.04 23.54 -27.11
N VAL A 250 -3.50 22.99 -26.02
CA VAL A 250 -3.76 23.39 -24.64
C VAL A 250 -2.57 24.20 -24.16
N CYS A 251 -2.83 25.41 -23.67
CA CYS A 251 -1.80 26.32 -23.14
C CYS A 251 -2.16 26.92 -21.78
N GLY A 252 -3.38 26.64 -21.28
CA GLY A 252 -3.91 27.25 -20.06
C GLY A 252 -3.10 26.88 -18.82
N HIS A 253 -2.49 25.69 -18.80
CA HIS A 253 -1.65 25.31 -17.66
C HIS A 253 -0.34 26.08 -17.69
N TYR A 254 0.30 26.20 -18.86
CA TYR A 254 1.49 27.03 -19.05
C TYR A 254 1.23 28.47 -18.62
N THR A 255 0.22 29.13 -19.21
CA THR A 255 -0.05 30.55 -18.94
C THR A 255 -0.33 30.80 -17.46
N GLN A 256 -0.95 29.86 -16.74
CA GLN A 256 -1.16 29.97 -15.30
C GLN A 256 0.14 29.81 -14.50
N VAL A 257 1.01 28.85 -14.85
CA VAL A 257 2.32 28.67 -14.18
C VAL A 257 3.16 29.96 -14.28
N VAL A 258 3.12 30.60 -15.45
CA VAL A 258 3.89 31.83 -15.72
C VAL A 258 3.06 33.11 -15.60
N TRP A 259 1.92 33.08 -14.90
CA TRP A 259 1.11 34.29 -14.73
C TRP A 259 1.78 35.26 -13.74
N ALA A 260 2.26 36.42 -14.23
CA ALA A 260 3.04 37.38 -13.45
C ALA A 260 2.31 37.83 -12.17
N TYR A 261 0.99 37.98 -12.22
CA TYR A 261 0.20 38.42 -11.08
C TYR A 261 -0.12 37.31 -10.08
N SER A 262 -0.01 36.03 -10.44
CA SER A 262 -0.23 34.91 -9.51
C SER A 262 1.05 34.67 -8.71
N TYR A 263 1.05 35.09 -7.44
CA TYR A 263 2.23 35.05 -6.56
C TYR A 263 2.08 34.09 -5.37
N LYS A 264 0.89 33.50 -5.19
CA LYS A 264 0.62 32.42 -4.24
C LYS A 264 0.26 31.14 -4.97
N VAL A 265 0.76 30.02 -4.48
CA VAL A 265 0.38 28.68 -4.93
C VAL A 265 0.21 27.74 -3.74
N GLY A 266 -0.74 26.82 -3.86
CA GLY A 266 -0.87 25.69 -2.95
C GLY A 266 -1.32 24.46 -3.72
N CYS A 267 -0.65 23.34 -3.48
CA CYS A 267 -0.85 22.09 -4.22
C CYS A 267 -1.18 20.92 -3.31
N ALA A 268 -1.82 19.90 -3.86
CA ALA A 268 -2.08 18.63 -3.20
C ALA A 268 -2.13 17.47 -4.18
N VAL A 269 -1.79 16.27 -3.71
CA VAL A 269 -1.88 15.02 -4.46
C VAL A 269 -2.86 14.08 -3.74
N ALA A 270 -3.74 13.43 -4.50
CA ALA A 270 -4.57 12.35 -4.01
C ALA A 270 -4.42 11.11 -4.89
N VAL A 271 -4.38 9.91 -4.28
CA VAL A 271 -4.47 8.65 -5.00
C VAL A 271 -5.93 8.38 -5.34
N CYS A 272 -6.20 8.19 -6.62
CA CYS A 272 -7.53 8.10 -7.22
C CYS A 272 -7.63 6.88 -8.13
N PRO A 273 -7.80 5.66 -7.57
CA PRO A 273 -7.87 4.43 -8.35
C PRO A 273 -9.01 4.41 -9.38
N ASN A 274 -10.07 5.18 -9.14
CA ASN A 274 -11.23 5.30 -10.03
C ASN A 274 -10.94 6.11 -11.31
N LEU A 275 -9.79 6.77 -11.40
CA LEU A 275 -9.39 7.57 -12.56
C LEU A 275 -8.42 6.83 -13.50
N GLY A 276 -8.11 5.55 -13.22
CA GLY A 276 -7.21 4.76 -14.06
C GLY A 276 -6.75 3.48 -13.36
N SER A 277 -5.47 3.45 -12.98
CA SER A 277 -4.83 2.32 -12.29
C SER A 277 -4.89 2.49 -10.77
N PRO A 278 -4.58 1.45 -9.97
CA PRO A 278 -4.54 1.54 -8.50
C PRO A 278 -3.64 2.67 -7.97
N ASP A 279 -2.63 3.06 -8.74
CA ASP A 279 -1.67 4.10 -8.41
C ASP A 279 -1.94 5.43 -9.14
N SER A 280 -3.08 5.59 -9.81
CA SER A 280 -3.46 6.87 -10.43
C SER A 280 -3.49 7.98 -9.38
N ALA A 281 -2.81 9.09 -9.66
CA ALA A 281 -2.69 10.25 -8.80
C ALA A 281 -3.22 11.49 -9.50
N LEU A 282 -4.05 12.24 -8.77
CA LEU A 282 -4.53 13.55 -9.16
C LEU A 282 -3.74 14.61 -8.40
N LEU A 283 -2.93 15.40 -9.11
CA LEU A 283 -2.32 16.62 -8.58
C LEU A 283 -3.23 17.81 -8.91
N VAL A 284 -3.50 18.62 -7.89
CA VAL A 284 -4.21 19.89 -8.00
C VAL A 284 -3.31 20.98 -7.46
N CYS A 285 -3.14 22.08 -8.21
CA CYS A 285 -2.48 23.30 -7.72
C CYS A 285 -3.44 24.47 -7.91
N ASN A 286 -3.73 25.21 -6.85
CA ASN A 286 -4.48 26.46 -6.91
C ASN A 286 -3.54 27.66 -6.84
N TYR A 287 -3.87 28.72 -7.57
CA TYR A 287 -3.03 29.91 -7.73
C TYR A 287 -3.81 31.16 -7.33
N ALA A 288 -3.17 32.08 -6.62
CA ALA A 288 -3.80 33.34 -6.27
C ALA A 288 -2.87 34.56 -6.42
N PRO A 289 -3.43 35.72 -6.85
CA PRO A 289 -4.70 35.88 -7.56
C PRO A 289 -4.82 34.97 -8.81
N ALA A 290 -6.06 34.69 -9.23
CA ALA A 290 -6.30 33.89 -10.44
C ALA A 290 -5.62 34.51 -11.67
N GLY A 291 -5.11 33.65 -12.56
CA GLY A 291 -4.60 34.04 -13.87
C GLY A 291 -5.57 33.74 -15.00
N ASN A 292 -5.03 33.65 -16.22
CA ASN A 292 -5.76 33.26 -17.43
C ASN A 292 -6.98 34.14 -17.75
N TYR A 293 -6.87 35.44 -17.49
CA TYR A 293 -7.91 36.38 -17.91
C TYR A 293 -7.97 36.48 -19.44
N PRO A 294 -9.18 36.47 -20.03
CA PRO A 294 -9.34 36.59 -21.48
C PRO A 294 -8.63 37.82 -22.03
N ASN A 295 -8.01 37.66 -23.20
CA ASN A 295 -7.31 38.73 -23.92
C ASN A 295 -6.13 39.37 -23.17
N MET A 296 -5.62 38.75 -22.10
CA MET A 296 -4.42 39.21 -21.40
C MET A 296 -3.25 38.25 -21.63
N SER A 297 -2.05 38.81 -21.83
CA SER A 297 -0.82 38.02 -21.80
C SER A 297 -0.49 37.59 -20.37
N PRO A 298 0.19 36.44 -20.18
CA PRO A 298 0.49 35.96 -18.83
C PRO A 298 1.44 36.89 -18.05
N TYR A 299 2.27 37.66 -18.75
CA TYR A 299 3.21 38.62 -18.17
C TYR A 299 3.51 39.74 -19.18
N THR A 300 4.21 40.77 -18.75
CA THR A 300 4.65 41.88 -19.62
C THR A 300 6.02 41.56 -20.22
N ASN A 301 6.15 41.55 -21.55
CA ASN A 301 7.44 41.36 -22.21
C ASN A 301 8.36 42.57 -21.93
N GLY A 302 9.58 42.32 -21.45
CA GLY A 302 10.60 43.35 -21.28
C GLY A 302 11.78 42.84 -20.46
N THR A 303 12.72 43.74 -20.18
CA THR A 303 13.91 43.42 -19.37
C THR A 303 13.46 42.89 -18.01
N PRO A 304 13.98 41.74 -17.53
CA PRO A 304 13.62 41.19 -16.24
C PRO A 304 13.61 42.21 -15.12
N CYS A 305 12.55 42.20 -14.31
CA CYS A 305 12.33 43.10 -13.19
C CYS A 305 12.18 44.60 -13.50
N SER A 306 12.17 45.02 -14.76
CA SER A 306 12.01 46.45 -15.12
C SER A 306 10.66 47.07 -14.70
N MET A 307 9.67 46.24 -14.35
CA MET A 307 8.33 46.68 -13.93
C MET A 307 7.93 46.11 -12.54
N CYS A 308 8.90 45.95 -11.64
CA CYS A 308 8.66 45.44 -10.28
C CYS A 308 8.01 46.43 -9.29
N GLN A 309 7.74 47.68 -9.67
CA GLN A 309 6.98 48.65 -8.85
C GLN A 309 7.47 48.80 -7.39
N GLY A 310 8.81 48.85 -7.19
CA GLY A 310 9.42 49.01 -5.87
C GLY A 310 9.83 47.71 -5.15
N ASP A 311 9.46 46.56 -5.70
CA ASP A 311 9.98 45.26 -5.25
C ASP A 311 11.47 45.10 -5.62
N THR A 312 12.17 44.23 -4.87
CA THR A 312 13.55 43.87 -5.19
C THR A 312 13.59 42.84 -6.31
N CYS A 313 14.61 42.91 -7.18
CA CYS A 313 14.83 41.89 -8.19
C CYS A 313 15.74 40.79 -7.66
N GLU A 314 15.30 39.54 -7.70
CA GLU A 314 16.15 38.37 -7.44
C GLU A 314 15.86 37.30 -8.49
N ASN A 315 16.90 36.85 -9.20
CA ASN A 315 16.81 35.80 -10.22
C ASN A 315 15.66 36.03 -11.23
N ASN A 316 15.56 37.24 -11.80
CA ASN A 316 14.51 37.64 -12.74
C ASN A 316 13.09 37.69 -12.17
N LEU A 317 12.91 37.66 -10.84
CA LEU A 317 11.61 37.71 -10.18
C LEU A 317 11.50 38.93 -9.26
N CYS A 318 10.34 39.58 -9.26
CA CYS A 318 9.97 40.63 -8.31
C CYS A 318 9.69 40.03 -6.94
N ARG A 319 10.47 40.44 -5.94
CA ARG A 319 10.44 39.96 -4.55
C ARG A 319 9.93 41.04 -3.61
N ASN A 320 9.07 40.62 -2.69
CA ASN A 320 8.52 41.49 -1.67
C ASN A 320 8.42 40.73 -0.36
N LYS A 321 9.16 41.17 0.66
CA LYS A 321 9.26 40.45 1.94
C LYS A 321 7.91 40.20 2.60
N GLU A 322 6.93 41.10 2.44
CA GLU A 322 5.61 40.93 3.05
C GLU A 322 4.73 39.98 2.23
N ARG A 323 4.73 40.14 0.90
CA ARG A 323 3.97 39.27 -0.01
C ARG A 323 4.49 37.83 0.01
N ASP A 324 5.80 37.65 0.07
CA ASP A 324 6.46 36.34 -0.12
C ASP A 324 6.39 35.45 1.13
N LYS A 325 6.00 36.00 2.29
CA LYS A 325 5.79 35.22 3.52
C LYS A 325 4.79 34.09 3.28
N SER A 326 5.12 32.88 3.73
CA SER A 326 4.13 31.81 3.80
C SER A 326 3.03 32.21 4.77
N GLN A 327 1.77 32.12 4.32
CA GLN A 327 0.60 32.52 5.10
C GLN A 327 -0.11 31.28 5.64
N ARG A 328 -0.51 31.36 6.92
CA ARG A 328 -1.28 30.31 7.60
C ARG A 328 -2.74 30.67 7.72
N TYR A 329 -3.59 29.66 7.65
CA TYR A 329 -5.04 29.82 7.65
C TYR A 329 -5.72 28.75 8.52
N PRO A 330 -5.67 28.87 9.87
CA PRO A 330 -6.17 27.84 10.78
C PRO A 330 -7.68 27.59 10.61
N ASN A 331 -8.45 28.64 10.32
CA ASN A 331 -9.92 28.57 10.24
C ASN A 331 -10.45 28.23 8.84
N TRP A 332 -9.57 28.14 7.83
CA TRP A 332 -10.01 27.81 6.47
C TRP A 332 -10.28 26.32 6.32
N ASN A 333 -11.51 25.97 5.98
CA ASN A 333 -11.97 24.59 5.82
C ASN A 333 -12.82 24.42 4.55
N PRO A 334 -12.18 24.20 3.40
CA PRO A 334 -12.87 24.06 2.12
C PRO A 334 -13.60 22.71 1.95
N SER A 335 -13.29 21.71 2.79
CA SER A 335 -13.99 20.41 2.78
C SER A 335 -15.36 20.46 3.46
N GLY A 336 -15.62 21.44 4.33
CA GLY A 336 -16.87 21.56 5.09
C GLY A 336 -17.10 20.49 6.15
N THR A 337 -16.22 19.49 6.25
CA THR A 337 -16.20 18.51 7.34
C THR A 337 -15.78 19.22 8.62
N ARG A 338 -16.64 19.24 9.65
CA ARG A 338 -16.25 19.71 10.99
C ARG A 338 -14.96 18.97 11.38
N GLN A 339 -13.88 19.71 11.62
CA GLN A 339 -12.74 19.14 12.33
C GLN A 339 -13.28 18.66 13.67
N LEU A 340 -13.45 17.35 13.82
CA LEU A 340 -13.57 16.77 15.14
C LEU A 340 -12.25 17.14 15.81
N ILE A 341 -12.31 18.11 16.72
CA ILE A 341 -11.24 18.35 17.67
C ILE A 341 -11.04 16.99 18.32
N ALA A 342 -9.96 16.30 17.98
CA ALA A 342 -9.55 15.12 18.71
C ALA A 342 -9.24 15.64 20.11
N CYS A 343 -10.21 15.52 21.03
CA CYS A 343 -9.96 15.71 22.44
C CYS A 343 -8.76 14.81 22.75
N ASN A 344 -7.64 15.44 23.08
CA ASN A 344 -6.43 14.73 23.44
C ASN A 344 -6.80 13.72 24.53
N PRO A 345 -6.63 12.40 24.32
CA PRO A 345 -7.06 11.39 25.29
C PRO A 345 -6.38 11.59 26.66
N LEU A 346 -5.25 12.30 26.71
CA LEU A 346 -4.59 12.70 27.94
C LEU A 346 -5.42 13.67 28.80
N TYR A 347 -6.26 14.51 28.18
CA TYR A 347 -7.12 15.46 28.90
C TYR A 347 -8.34 14.78 29.54
N LEU A 348 -8.80 13.66 28.98
CA LEU A 348 -9.83 12.82 29.59
C LEU A 348 -9.29 12.02 30.79
N ILE A 349 -8.02 11.60 30.73
CA ILE A 349 -7.36 10.90 31.84
C ILE A 349 -7.16 11.84 33.04
N SER A 350 -6.81 13.11 32.84
CA SER A 350 -6.66 14.06 33.94
C SER A 350 -7.97 14.40 34.65
N VAL A 351 -9.09 14.39 33.93
CA VAL A 351 -10.43 14.61 34.51
C VAL A 351 -10.91 13.37 35.27
N LEU A 352 -10.55 12.16 34.83
CA LEU A 352 -10.88 10.93 35.55
C LEU A 352 -10.03 10.73 36.81
N LEU A 353 -8.77 11.14 36.81
CA LEU A 353 -7.87 11.06 37.99
C LEU A 353 -8.13 12.11 39.06
N THR A 354 -9.03 13.07 38.81
CA THR A 354 -9.50 14.03 39.84
C THR A 354 -10.84 13.63 40.45
N ILE A 355 -11.49 12.59 39.92
CA ILE A 355 -12.80 12.09 40.36
C ILE A 355 -12.67 10.76 41.14
N PHE A 356 -11.48 10.14 41.16
CA PHE A 356 -11.18 8.92 41.94
C PHE A 356 -10.10 9.13 42.98
#